data_AF-A0A3D1AUU7-F1
#
_entry.id   AF-A0A3D1AUU7-F1
#
_cell.length_a   1.000
_cell.length_b   1.000
_cell.length_c   1.000
_cell.angle_alpha   90.00
_cell.angle_beta   90.00
_cell.angle_gamma   90.00
#
_symmetry.space_group_name_H-M   'P 1'
#
loop_
_entity.id
_entity.type
_entity.pdbx_description
1 polymer ?
#
loop_
_entity_poly.entity_id
_entity_poly.type
_entity_poly.pdbx_seq_one_letter_code
_entity_poly.pdbx_strand_id
1 'polypeptide(L)'
;MAALLPIARASVVVYDLTSPGCTGCPTGTVGTITVTSGATSNILSVVESLAPNVFADTGAGASLGYTTNEAAPVSLLSTGFTATPLVGETVSGFGTFGSTINCTGCGPGTSPPNFSLLSFTLTGASGPLAFDANALGFFFVSDIGITNSSGFVIFTGNVGAMGPGGGGGGGGGPTPEPATYLLLGTGLVGLSILKRKMA
;
A
#
# COMPACT_ATOMS: atom_id res chain seq x y z
N MET A 1 30.92 22.51 18.92
CA MET A 1 30.06 21.40 19.37
C MET A 1 29.04 21.16 18.26
N ALA A 2 29.31 20.21 17.36
CA ALA A 2 28.45 19.95 16.20
C ALA A 2 27.32 19.02 16.63
N ALA A 3 26.07 19.48 16.53
CA ALA A 3 24.91 18.62 16.75
C ALA A 3 24.73 17.72 15.53
N LEU A 4 24.82 16.40 15.72
CA LEU A 4 24.43 15.42 14.72
C LEU A 4 22.91 15.44 14.61
N LEU A 5 22.39 15.99 13.51
CA LEU A 5 20.96 15.89 13.20
C LEU A 5 20.63 14.45 12.76
N PRO A 6 19.50 13.88 13.20
CA PRO A 6 19.06 12.57 12.74
C PRO A 6 18.79 12.60 11.23
N ILE A 7 19.37 11.63 10.51
CA ILE A 7 19.09 11.42 9.08
C ILE A 7 17.71 10.78 8.99
N ALA A 8 16.73 11.49 8.42
CA ALA A 8 15.45 10.89 8.07
C ALA A 8 15.67 9.77 7.05
N ARG A 9 15.18 8.57 7.35
CA ARG A 9 15.25 7.42 6.45
C ARG A 9 13.91 7.21 5.78
N ALA A 10 13.96 6.87 4.50
CA ALA A 10 12.78 6.40 3.79
C ALA A 10 12.29 5.08 4.43
N SER A 11 10.99 4.96 4.67
CA SER A 11 10.37 3.72 5.13
C SER A 11 9.67 3.03 3.97
N VAL A 12 9.70 1.70 3.94
CA VAL A 12 8.98 0.90 2.95
C VAL A 12 7.98 0.02 3.67
N VAL A 13 6.74 0.04 3.21
CA VAL A 13 5.63 -0.78 3.71
C VAL A 13 5.04 -1.55 2.54
N VAL A 14 4.85 -2.85 2.70
CA VAL A 14 4.27 -3.72 1.66
C VAL A 14 2.92 -4.25 2.12
N TYR A 15 1.95 -4.17 1.23
CA TYR A 15 0.59 -4.66 1.41
C TYR A 15 0.33 -5.78 0.40
N ASP A 16 -0.06 -6.95 0.89
CA ASP A 16 -0.37 -8.09 0.04
C ASP A 16 -1.86 -8.14 -0.29
N LEU A 17 -2.19 -8.18 -1.57
CA LEU A 17 -3.56 -8.38 -2.06
C LEU A 17 -3.90 -9.86 -1.92
N THR A 18 -4.55 -10.20 -0.81
CA THR A 18 -4.78 -11.60 -0.39
C THR A 18 -6.23 -11.90 -0.06
N SER A 19 -7.06 -10.87 0.14
CA SER A 19 -8.47 -11.05 0.48
C SER A 19 -9.31 -11.03 -0.79
N PRO A 20 -9.84 -12.17 -1.28
CA PRO A 20 -10.70 -12.19 -2.45
C PRO A 20 -12.11 -11.70 -2.13
N GLY A 21 -12.70 -10.88 -3.00
CA GLY A 21 -14.13 -10.54 -2.97
C GLY A 21 -14.92 -11.11 -4.14
N CYS A 22 -14.32 -12.08 -4.84
CA CYS A 22 -14.88 -12.78 -5.97
C CYS A 22 -15.03 -14.27 -5.67
N THR A 23 -16.07 -14.89 -6.23
CA THR A 23 -16.29 -16.34 -6.10
C THR A 23 -15.31 -17.08 -7.01
N GLY A 24 -14.52 -18.00 -6.46
CA GLY A 24 -13.55 -18.80 -7.22
C GLY A 24 -12.21 -18.12 -7.47
N CYS A 25 -11.96 -16.96 -6.88
CA CYS A 25 -10.66 -16.31 -6.94
C CYS A 25 -9.59 -17.13 -6.19
N PRO A 26 -8.34 -17.12 -6.70
CA PRO A 26 -7.27 -17.89 -6.09
C PRO A 26 -7.02 -17.45 -4.65
N THR A 27 -6.72 -18.42 -3.80
CA THR A 27 -6.26 -18.17 -2.44
C THR A 27 -4.76 -17.88 -2.47
N GLY A 28 -4.33 -16.75 -1.90
CA GLY A 28 -2.93 -16.34 -1.83
C GLY A 28 -2.72 -14.92 -2.35
N THR A 29 -1.46 -14.50 -2.41
CA THR A 29 -1.09 -13.17 -2.89
C THR A 29 -1.21 -13.11 -4.41
N VAL A 30 -2.12 -12.28 -4.90
CA VAL A 30 -2.31 -12.05 -6.35
C VAL A 30 -1.61 -10.78 -6.84
N GLY A 31 -1.11 -9.97 -5.91
CA GLY A 31 -0.35 -8.77 -6.19
C GLY A 31 0.11 -8.11 -4.90
N THR A 32 1.00 -7.13 -5.04
CA THR A 32 1.54 -6.38 -3.91
C THR A 32 1.48 -4.88 -4.17
N ILE A 33 1.23 -4.12 -3.12
CA ILE A 33 1.33 -2.66 -3.13
C ILE A 33 2.48 -2.27 -2.21
N THR A 34 3.49 -1.66 -2.78
CA THR A 34 4.66 -1.14 -2.05
C THR A 34 4.52 0.36 -1.89
N VAL A 35 4.50 0.82 -0.65
CA VAL A 35 4.46 2.22 -0.27
C VAL A 35 5.83 2.62 0.29
N THR A 36 6.47 3.59 -0.34
CA THR A 36 7.74 4.17 0.12
C THR A 36 7.49 5.60 0.59
N SER A 37 7.76 5.88 1.87
CA SER A 37 7.78 7.24 2.39
C SER A 37 9.13 7.88 2.12
N GLY A 38 9.12 9.15 1.72
CA GLY A 38 10.35 9.93 1.55
C GLY A 38 11.01 10.28 2.89
N ALA A 39 12.14 11.00 2.83
CA ALA A 39 12.74 11.61 4.01
C ALA A 39 11.82 12.65 4.68
N THR A 40 10.87 13.20 3.92
CA THR A 40 9.75 13.99 4.43
C THR A 40 8.50 13.12 4.43
N SER A 41 7.80 13.05 5.56
CA SER A 41 6.65 12.17 5.76
C SER A 41 5.40 12.56 4.96
N ASN A 42 5.43 13.65 4.19
CA ASN A 42 4.32 14.18 3.39
C ASN A 42 4.35 13.75 1.91
N ILE A 43 5.29 12.86 1.53
CA ILE A 43 5.38 12.30 0.19
C ILE A 43 5.39 10.77 0.29
N LEU A 44 4.44 10.12 -0.41
CA LEU A 44 4.37 8.67 -0.54
C LEU A 44 4.48 8.28 -2.00
N SER A 45 5.43 7.42 -2.33
CA SER A 45 5.49 6.73 -3.62
C SER A 45 4.84 5.36 -3.49
N VAL A 46 3.95 5.03 -4.41
CA VAL A 46 3.16 3.80 -4.41
C VAL A 46 3.44 3.05 -5.70
N VAL A 47 3.66 1.75 -5.57
CA VAL A 47 3.84 0.83 -6.70
C VAL A 47 2.98 -0.40 -6.46
N GLU A 48 2.05 -0.68 -7.35
CA GLU A 48 1.26 -1.91 -7.38
C GLU A 48 1.74 -2.83 -8.49
N SER A 49 2.07 -4.06 -8.11
CA SER A 49 2.52 -5.13 -9.01
C SER A 49 1.56 -6.30 -8.93
N LEU A 50 0.89 -6.61 -10.05
CA LEU A 50 -0.04 -7.72 -10.17
C LEU A 50 0.55 -8.97 -10.85
N ALA A 51 1.76 -8.88 -11.42
CA ALA A 51 2.31 -9.92 -12.30
C ALA A 51 2.24 -11.33 -11.66
N PRO A 52 1.66 -12.34 -12.34
CA PRO A 52 1.28 -12.36 -13.76
C PRO A 52 -0.13 -11.83 -14.10
N ASN A 53 -0.88 -11.34 -13.11
CA ASN A 53 -2.25 -10.85 -13.25
C ASN A 53 -2.29 -9.45 -13.88
N VAL A 54 -3.50 -9.01 -14.25
CA VAL A 54 -3.75 -7.76 -14.98
C VAL A 54 -4.75 -6.87 -14.24
N PHE A 55 -4.77 -5.59 -14.58
CA PHE A 55 -5.82 -4.68 -14.13
C PHE A 55 -7.12 -4.88 -14.92
N ALA A 56 -8.25 -4.68 -14.25
CA ALA A 56 -9.59 -4.61 -14.82
C ALA A 56 -10.21 -3.21 -14.61
N ASP A 57 -11.22 -2.85 -15.40
CA ASP A 57 -11.80 -1.49 -15.45
C ASP A 57 -13.33 -1.45 -15.33
N THR A 58 -14.00 -2.56 -14.97
CA THR A 58 -15.49 -2.58 -15.05
C THR A 58 -16.20 -3.51 -14.08
N GLY A 59 -15.50 -4.32 -13.29
CA GLY A 59 -16.15 -5.23 -12.34
C GLY A 59 -16.63 -4.51 -11.08
N ALA A 60 -15.91 -3.48 -10.66
CA ALA A 60 -15.98 -2.95 -9.30
C ALA A 60 -15.96 -1.43 -9.16
N GLY A 61 -15.88 -0.72 -10.27
CA GLY A 61 -15.80 0.74 -10.32
C GLY A 61 -14.41 1.21 -10.77
N ALA A 62 -13.34 0.86 -10.06
CA ALA A 62 -11.98 1.30 -10.36
C ALA A 62 -10.90 0.21 -10.26
N SER A 63 -9.78 0.42 -10.93
CA SER A 63 -8.64 -0.51 -10.93
C SER A 63 -7.90 -0.55 -9.60
N LEU A 64 -7.83 0.57 -8.87
CA LEU A 64 -7.32 0.63 -7.50
C LEU A 64 -8.13 1.63 -6.67
N GLY A 65 -8.55 1.24 -5.48
CA GLY A 65 -9.14 2.11 -4.46
C GLY A 65 -8.26 2.18 -3.20
N TYR A 66 -8.16 3.38 -2.61
CA TYR A 66 -7.40 3.61 -1.38
C TYR A 66 -7.98 4.78 -0.56
N THR A 67 -7.59 4.88 0.70
CA THR A 67 -7.91 6.00 1.58
C THR A 67 -6.65 6.51 2.27
N THR A 68 -6.53 7.82 2.42
CA THR A 68 -5.44 8.48 3.15
C THR A 68 -6.01 9.33 4.28
N ASN A 69 -5.17 9.59 5.29
CA ASN A 69 -5.51 10.43 6.44
C ASN A 69 -5.70 11.91 6.08
N GLU A 70 -5.15 12.35 4.95
CA GLU A 70 -5.28 13.69 4.40
C GLU A 70 -5.42 13.61 2.87
N ALA A 71 -6.14 14.56 2.28
CA ALA A 71 -6.23 14.67 0.83
C ALA A 71 -4.87 15.05 0.23
N ALA A 72 -4.36 14.21 -0.67
CA ALA A 72 -3.09 14.44 -1.36
C ALA A 72 -3.28 14.22 -2.87
N PRO A 73 -2.97 15.22 -3.72
CA PRO A 73 -2.99 15.04 -5.16
C PRO A 73 -2.07 13.91 -5.64
N VAL A 74 -2.57 13.13 -6.59
CA VAL A 74 -1.79 12.15 -7.34
C VAL A 74 -0.88 12.87 -8.35
N SER A 75 0.38 12.48 -8.38
CA SER A 75 1.41 12.95 -9.30
C SER A 75 2.22 11.75 -9.82
N LEU A 76 2.96 11.92 -10.93
CA LEU A 76 3.82 10.88 -11.51
C LEU A 76 3.09 9.54 -11.74
N LEU A 77 1.80 9.60 -12.10
CA LEU A 77 1.00 8.43 -12.40
C LEU A 77 1.52 7.74 -13.67
N SER A 78 1.67 6.41 -13.61
CA SER A 78 2.05 5.59 -14.74
C SER A 78 1.07 5.75 -15.92
N THR A 79 1.58 5.63 -17.14
CA THR A 79 0.78 5.74 -18.36
C THR A 79 -0.30 4.66 -18.41
N GLY A 80 -1.47 5.00 -18.97
CA GLY A 80 -2.61 4.08 -19.06
C GLY A 80 -3.51 4.07 -17.82
N PHE A 81 -3.29 5.01 -16.89
CA PHE A 81 -4.10 5.20 -15.70
C PHE A 81 -4.51 6.66 -15.52
N THR A 82 -5.64 6.88 -14.87
CA THR A 82 -6.13 8.20 -14.45
C THR A 82 -6.56 8.17 -13.00
N ALA A 83 -6.19 9.18 -12.23
CA ALA A 83 -6.67 9.35 -10.88
C ALA A 83 -7.99 10.13 -10.87
N THR A 84 -8.98 9.62 -10.14
CA THR A 84 -10.21 10.34 -9.84
C THR A 84 -10.09 10.94 -8.44
N PRO A 85 -10.40 12.23 -8.24
CA PRO A 85 -10.37 12.86 -6.92
C PRO A 85 -11.28 12.16 -5.90
N LEU A 86 -11.10 12.49 -4.61
CA LEU A 86 -11.81 11.88 -3.50
C LEU A 86 -13.33 12.05 -3.60
N VAL A 87 -14.04 11.09 -4.21
CA VAL A 87 -15.51 11.12 -4.33
C VAL A 87 -16.20 10.00 -3.56
N GLY A 88 -15.45 9.18 -2.81
CA GLY A 88 -16.02 8.11 -2.00
C GLY A 88 -16.61 7.01 -2.88
N GLU A 89 -15.78 6.07 -3.32
CA GLU A 89 -16.21 4.98 -4.20
C GLU A 89 -16.45 3.71 -3.38
N THR A 90 -17.63 3.12 -3.51
CA THR A 90 -17.99 1.89 -2.77
C THR A 90 -17.73 0.67 -3.62
N VAL A 91 -16.82 -0.18 -3.14
CA VAL A 91 -16.44 -1.43 -3.79
C VAL A 91 -17.10 -2.60 -3.06
N SER A 92 -17.84 -3.41 -3.82
CA SER A 92 -18.59 -4.54 -3.27
C SER A 92 -17.69 -5.50 -2.47
N GLY A 93 -18.08 -5.79 -1.23
CA GLY A 93 -17.33 -6.64 -0.30
C GLY A 93 -16.15 -5.97 0.42
N PHE A 94 -15.72 -4.79 -0.02
CA PHE A 94 -14.54 -4.10 0.52
C PHE A 94 -14.83 -2.75 1.17
N GLY A 95 -16.01 -2.17 0.92
CA GLY A 95 -16.43 -0.92 1.56
C GLY A 95 -16.09 0.31 0.71
N THR A 96 -16.09 1.48 1.34
CA THR A 96 -15.90 2.76 0.66
C THR A 96 -14.45 3.22 0.74
N PHE A 97 -13.90 3.68 -0.37
CA PHE A 97 -12.56 4.23 -0.49
C PHE A 97 -12.62 5.71 -0.86
N GLY A 98 -11.72 6.49 -0.29
CA GLY A 98 -11.66 7.92 -0.55
C GLY A 98 -11.35 8.20 -2.02
N SER A 99 -10.28 7.61 -2.54
CA SER A 99 -9.69 7.90 -3.84
C SER A 99 -9.63 6.65 -4.71
N THR A 100 -9.68 6.84 -6.03
CA THR A 100 -9.53 5.74 -6.98
C THR A 100 -8.63 6.07 -8.16
N ILE A 101 -8.03 5.03 -8.73
CA ILE A 101 -7.26 5.06 -9.97
C ILE A 101 -7.91 4.10 -10.95
N ASN A 102 -8.21 4.60 -12.14
CA ASN A 102 -8.85 3.88 -13.23
C ASN A 102 -7.84 3.56 -14.31
N CYS A 103 -7.86 2.33 -14.81
CA CYS A 103 -7.04 1.90 -15.93
C CYS A 103 -7.70 2.30 -17.26
N THR A 104 -7.26 3.40 -17.86
CA THR A 104 -7.80 3.87 -19.15
C THR A 104 -7.42 3.00 -20.35
N GLY A 105 -6.39 2.16 -20.19
CA GLY A 105 -5.95 1.21 -21.21
C GLY A 105 -6.58 -0.17 -21.08
N CYS A 106 -7.36 -0.41 -20.03
CA CYS A 106 -8.08 -1.66 -19.82
C CYS A 106 -9.45 -1.56 -20.47
N GLY A 107 -10.01 -2.69 -20.91
CA GLY A 107 -11.40 -2.73 -21.32
C GLY A 107 -12.24 -3.69 -20.48
N PRO A 108 -13.54 -3.81 -20.80
CA PRO A 108 -14.46 -4.63 -20.02
C PRO A 108 -13.97 -6.05 -19.86
N GLY A 109 -14.02 -6.55 -18.62
CA GLY A 109 -13.51 -7.89 -18.31
C GLY A 109 -12.05 -8.10 -18.72
N THR A 110 -11.21 -7.06 -18.63
CA THR A 110 -9.76 -7.05 -18.95
C THR A 110 -9.41 -7.15 -20.43
N SER A 111 -10.29 -6.70 -21.34
CA SER A 111 -10.04 -6.76 -22.79
C SER A 111 -10.00 -5.36 -23.43
N PRO A 112 -8.82 -4.80 -23.75
CA PRO A 112 -7.52 -5.46 -23.74
C PRO A 112 -6.90 -5.57 -22.32
N PRO A 113 -6.05 -6.58 -22.08
CA PRO A 113 -5.40 -6.76 -20.78
C PRO A 113 -4.28 -5.75 -20.59
N ASN A 114 -4.17 -5.18 -19.39
CA ASN A 114 -3.06 -4.30 -19.03
C ASN A 114 -2.17 -4.96 -17.97
N PHE A 115 -0.97 -5.34 -18.40
CA PHE A 115 0.09 -5.94 -17.57
C PHE A 115 1.07 -4.90 -17.01
N SER A 116 0.83 -3.61 -17.27
CA SER A 116 1.74 -2.55 -16.87
C SER A 116 1.74 -2.40 -15.36
N LEU A 117 2.87 -2.00 -14.79
CA LEU A 117 2.97 -1.62 -13.38
C LEU A 117 2.15 -0.34 -13.14
N LEU A 118 1.34 -0.32 -12.08
CA LEU A 118 0.71 0.92 -11.61
C LEU A 118 1.67 1.58 -10.61
N SER A 119 2.09 2.80 -10.90
CA SER A 119 2.92 3.59 -9.99
C SER A 119 2.44 5.03 -9.91
N PHE A 120 2.45 5.62 -8.72
CA PHE A 120 2.11 7.01 -8.54
C PHE A 120 2.75 7.58 -7.27
N THR A 121 2.73 8.90 -7.14
CA THR A 121 3.21 9.61 -5.96
C THR A 121 2.14 10.54 -5.42
N LEU A 122 1.85 10.43 -4.14
CA LEU A 122 1.02 11.38 -3.40
C LEU A 122 1.90 12.48 -2.83
N THR A 123 1.54 13.74 -3.10
CA THR A 123 2.28 14.92 -2.64
C THR A 123 1.32 15.99 -2.14
N GLY A 124 1.85 17.04 -1.51
CA GLY A 124 1.05 18.22 -1.15
C GLY A 124 0.26 18.12 0.16
N ALA A 125 0.47 17.05 0.93
CA ALA A 125 -0.05 16.97 2.30
C ALA A 125 0.63 18.01 3.21
N SER A 126 -0.15 18.60 4.11
CA SER A 126 0.33 19.57 5.10
C SER A 126 1.02 18.89 6.29
N GLY A 127 0.64 17.64 6.58
CA GLY A 127 1.24 16.80 7.62
C GLY A 127 1.85 15.50 7.10
N PRO A 128 2.24 14.59 8.03
CA PRO A 128 2.58 13.22 7.68
C PRO A 128 1.43 12.53 6.94
N LEU A 129 1.70 12.05 5.74
CA LEU A 129 0.75 11.33 4.91
C LEU A 129 0.86 9.83 5.20
N ALA A 130 -0.29 9.19 5.39
CA ALA A 130 -0.41 7.77 5.61
C ALA A 130 -1.67 7.23 4.91
N PHE A 131 -1.66 5.94 4.61
CA PHE A 131 -2.86 5.23 4.20
C PHE A 131 -3.65 4.81 5.43
N ASP A 132 -4.97 4.96 5.36
CA ASP A 132 -5.90 4.58 6.40
C ASP A 132 -6.75 3.40 5.95
N ALA A 133 -7.04 2.50 6.87
CA ALA A 133 -8.04 1.47 6.66
C ALA A 133 -9.43 2.11 6.57
N ASN A 134 -10.26 1.62 5.66
CA ASN A 134 -11.68 1.95 5.65
C ASN A 134 -12.43 1.26 6.81
N ALA A 135 -13.75 1.48 6.88
CA ALA A 135 -14.60 0.93 7.94
C ALA A 135 -14.61 -0.62 8.02
N LEU A 136 -14.17 -1.32 6.97
CA LEU A 136 -14.07 -2.78 6.93
C LEU A 136 -12.63 -3.29 7.14
N GLY A 137 -11.67 -2.40 7.41
CA GLY A 137 -10.28 -2.77 7.69
C GLY A 137 -9.38 -2.89 6.45
N PHE A 138 -9.86 -2.49 5.27
CA PHE A 138 -9.06 -2.54 4.03
C PHE A 138 -8.38 -1.20 3.74
N PHE A 139 -7.09 -1.27 3.42
CA PHE A 139 -6.30 -0.09 3.03
C PHE A 139 -6.34 0.14 1.53
N PHE A 140 -6.36 -0.97 0.78
CA PHE A 140 -6.39 -0.99 -0.67
C PHE A 140 -7.37 -2.04 -1.18
N VAL A 141 -7.93 -1.78 -2.35
CA VAL A 141 -8.67 -2.77 -3.15
C VAL A 141 -8.30 -2.61 -4.61
N SER A 142 -8.14 -3.70 -5.34
CA SER A 142 -7.78 -3.71 -6.76
C SER A 142 -8.75 -4.59 -7.53
N ASP A 143 -9.24 -4.11 -8.68
CA ASP A 143 -10.02 -4.91 -9.64
C ASP A 143 -9.04 -5.56 -10.61
N ILE A 144 -8.94 -6.89 -10.55
CA ILE A 144 -7.89 -7.64 -11.23
C ILE A 144 -8.46 -8.68 -12.19
N GLY A 145 -7.65 -9.09 -13.16
CA GLY A 145 -7.81 -10.28 -13.97
C GLY A 145 -6.76 -11.33 -13.65
N ILE A 146 -7.19 -12.52 -13.27
CA ILE A 146 -6.30 -13.67 -13.10
C ILE A 146 -6.02 -14.30 -14.45
N THR A 147 -4.75 -14.37 -14.81
CA THR A 147 -4.30 -14.99 -16.06
C THR A 147 -3.88 -16.43 -15.85
N ASN A 148 -4.13 -17.28 -16.85
CA ASN A 148 -3.52 -18.60 -16.91
C ASN A 148 -2.08 -18.52 -17.47
N SER A 149 -1.39 -19.66 -17.56
CA SER A 149 -0.03 -19.74 -18.11
C SER A 149 0.11 -19.27 -19.57
N SER A 150 -1.01 -19.17 -20.30
CA SER A 150 -1.06 -18.68 -21.67
C SER A 150 -1.36 -17.17 -21.76
N GLY A 151 -1.48 -16.47 -20.63
CA GLY A 151 -1.80 -15.05 -20.57
C GLY A 151 -3.28 -14.72 -20.80
N PHE A 152 -4.15 -15.73 -20.85
CA PHE A 152 -5.59 -15.52 -20.99
C PHE A 152 -6.24 -15.30 -19.63
N VAL A 153 -7.08 -14.28 -19.53
CA VAL A 153 -7.80 -13.97 -18.28
C VAL A 153 -8.94 -14.95 -18.09
N ILE A 154 -8.87 -15.72 -17.01
CA ILE A 154 -9.83 -16.77 -16.67
C ILE A 154 -10.83 -16.32 -15.59
N PHE A 155 -10.46 -15.32 -14.80
CA PHE A 155 -11.31 -14.76 -13.75
C PHE A 155 -11.05 -13.27 -13.60
N THR A 156 -12.09 -12.52 -13.23
CA THR A 156 -11.97 -11.11 -12.83
C THR A 156 -12.60 -10.89 -11.47
N GLY A 157 -12.12 -9.91 -10.73
CA GLY A 157 -12.78 -9.44 -9.53
C GLY A 157 -11.87 -8.71 -8.57
N ASN A 158 -12.44 -8.36 -7.43
CA ASN A 158 -11.79 -7.53 -6.44
C ASN A 158 -10.92 -8.33 -5.49
N VAL A 159 -9.75 -7.77 -5.17
CA VAL A 159 -8.88 -8.25 -4.11
C VAL A 159 -8.46 -7.09 -3.21
N GLY A 160 -8.53 -7.32 -1.90
CA GLY A 160 -8.20 -6.31 -0.90
C GLY A 160 -6.92 -6.63 -0.15
N ALA A 161 -6.30 -5.58 0.39
CA ALA A 161 -5.19 -5.68 1.33
C ALA A 161 -5.62 -5.18 2.72
N MET A 162 -5.51 -6.06 3.71
CA MET A 162 -5.75 -5.76 5.12
C MET A 162 -4.42 -5.42 5.81
N GLY A 163 -4.00 -4.17 5.75
CA GLY A 163 -2.83 -3.66 6.47
C GLY A 163 -1.48 -4.30 6.11
N PRO A 164 -0.39 -3.77 6.68
CA PRO A 164 0.93 -4.37 6.50
C PRO A 164 1.00 -5.73 7.20
N GLY A 165 1.34 -6.79 6.48
CA GLY A 165 1.50 -8.14 7.06
C GLY A 165 0.21 -8.89 7.39
N GLY A 166 -0.95 -8.47 6.86
CA GLY A 166 -2.25 -9.12 7.08
C GLY A 166 -2.50 -10.42 6.31
N GLY A 167 -1.57 -10.86 5.47
CA GLY A 167 -1.66 -12.13 4.76
C GLY A 167 -1.33 -13.31 5.67
N GLY A 168 -2.25 -13.76 6.54
CA GLY A 168 -2.38 -15.13 7.07
C GLY A 168 -1.16 -15.87 7.65
N GLY A 169 0.01 -15.25 7.78
CA GLY A 169 1.24 -15.92 8.14
C GLY A 169 2.36 -14.92 8.38
N GLY A 170 2.52 -14.50 9.64
CA GLY A 170 3.70 -13.76 10.08
C GLY A 170 3.54 -12.24 10.00
N GLY A 171 2.76 -11.68 10.92
CA GLY A 171 2.77 -10.26 11.21
C GLY A 171 4.17 -9.79 11.59
N GLY A 172 4.88 -9.23 10.61
CA GLY A 172 5.96 -8.28 10.86
C GLY A 172 5.33 -6.96 11.25
N GLY A 173 4.81 -6.86 12.48
CA GLY A 173 4.61 -5.56 13.11
C GLY A 173 5.92 -4.78 13.03
N PRO A 174 5.91 -3.43 12.99
CA PRO A 174 7.12 -2.62 12.83
C PRO A 174 8.16 -3.12 13.83
N THR A 175 9.17 -3.86 13.33
CA THR A 175 10.26 -4.32 14.16
C THR A 175 10.89 -3.06 14.73
N PRO A 176 10.96 -2.91 16.07
CA PRO A 176 11.58 -1.74 16.66
C PRO A 176 12.92 -1.54 15.99
N GLU A 177 13.12 -0.35 15.41
CA GLU A 177 14.32 -0.06 14.65
C GLU A 177 15.55 -0.41 15.51
N PRO A 178 16.67 -0.84 14.93
CA PRO A 178 17.89 -1.18 15.68
C PRO A 178 18.32 -0.08 16.67
N ALA A 179 17.95 1.17 16.38
CA ALA A 179 18.17 2.31 17.25
C ALA A 179 17.42 2.23 18.59
N THR A 180 16.21 1.65 18.64
CA THR A 180 15.44 1.53 19.89
C THR A 180 16.11 0.52 20.84
N TYR A 181 16.66 -0.58 20.31
CA TYR A 181 17.46 -1.53 21.08
C TYR A 181 18.79 -0.92 21.54
N LEU A 182 19.43 -0.12 20.68
CA LEU A 182 20.64 0.61 21.05
C LEU A 182 20.35 1.64 22.15
N LEU A 183 19.27 2.41 22.05
CA LEU A 183 18.90 3.44 23.03
C LEU A 183 18.51 2.80 24.37
N LEU A 184 17.71 1.72 24.34
CA LEU A 184 17.35 0.97 25.54
C LEU A 184 18.59 0.34 26.19
N GLY A 185 19.47 -0.26 25.39
CA GLY A 185 20.72 -0.87 25.86
C GLY A 185 21.69 0.15 26.44
N THR A 186 21.91 1.28 25.76
CA THR A 186 22.80 2.35 26.23
C THR A 186 22.22 3.08 27.44
N GLY A 187 20.91 3.24 27.53
CA GLY A 187 20.23 3.77 28.72
C GLY A 187 20.47 2.92 29.97
N LEU A 188 20.33 1.60 29.87
CA LEU A 188 20.59 0.68 30.98
C LEU A 188 22.06 0.65 31.42
N VAL A 189 22.99 0.70 30.46
CA VAL A 189 24.44 0.81 30.76
C VAL A 189 24.76 2.14 31.45
N GLY A 190 24.18 3.25 30.98
CA GLY A 190 24.36 4.57 31.60
C GLY A 190 23.88 4.62 33.05
N LEU A 191 22.69 4.08 33.34
CA LEU A 191 22.15 3.97 34.71
C LEU A 191 23.04 3.09 35.62
N SER A 192 23.59 2.01 35.08
CA SER A 192 24.47 1.10 35.82
C SER A 192 25.79 1.76 36.24
N ILE A 193 26.33 2.64 35.39
CA ILE A 193 27.56 3.40 35.68
C ILE A 193 27.29 4.47 36.75
N LEU A 194 26.16 5.18 36.66
CA LEU A 194 25.79 6.21 37.65
C LEU A 194 25.61 5.64 39.06
N LYS A 195 25.04 4.43 39.19
CA LYS A 195 24.85 3.76 40.50
C LYS A 195 26.18 3.44 41.20
N ARG A 196 27.25 3.17 40.46
CA ARG A 196 28.58 2.88 41.03
C ARG A 196 29.34 4.11 41.55
N LYS A 197 28.92 5.32 41.17
CA LYS A 197 29.57 6.56 41.59
C LYS A 197 28.95 7.16 42.87
N MET A 198 27.76 6.69 43.24
CA MET A 198 27.03 7.15 44.43
C MET A 198 27.15 6.20 45.62
N ALA A 199 27.79 5.04 45.44
CA ALA A 199 28.20 4.11 46.49
C ALA A 199 29.71 4.24 46.67
#